data_AF-A0A178AHC3-F1
#
_entry.id   AF-A0A178AHC3-F1
#
_cell.length_a   1.000
_cell.length_b   1.000
_cell.length_c   1.000
_cell.angle_alpha   90.00
_cell.angle_beta   90.00
_cell.angle_gamma   90.00
#
_symmetry.space_group_name_H-M   'P 1'
#
loop_
_entity.id
_entity.type
_entity.pdbx_description
1 polymer ?
#
loop_
_entity_poly.entity_id
_entity_poly.type
_entity_poly.pdbx_seq_one_letter_code
_entity_poly.pdbx_strand_id
1 'polypeptide(L)'
;MSTFTFLKGLADSVVGIILLTKPAIIYHSAVARFLHERSGLRLPNPNPSSLETLGAQHAVAIMVIAVGVGHMRASRNRAALPPIVLMNACWAILALGTVVLTPHRATSALLMTGLNHSVFSVVMMLTSGVSFRGMLGL
;
A
#
# COMPACT_ATOMS: atom_id res chain seq x y z
N MET A 1 3.51 21.44 7.23
CA MET A 1 3.99 20.05 7.33
C MET A 1 2.78 19.16 7.60
N SER A 2 2.66 18.01 6.92
CA SER A 2 1.56 17.06 7.14
C SER A 2 2.01 15.91 8.02
N THR A 3 1.69 15.95 9.31
CA THR A 3 2.05 14.89 10.28
C THR A 3 1.48 13.54 9.86
N PHE A 4 0.24 13.51 9.36
CA PHE A 4 -0.40 12.28 8.91
C PHE A 4 0.35 11.64 7.73
N THR A 5 0.75 12.44 6.74
CA THR A 5 1.53 11.95 5.60
C THR A 5 2.90 11.42 6.03
N PHE A 6 3.54 12.06 7.02
CA PHE A 6 4.78 11.57 7.58
C PHE A 6 4.61 10.20 8.25
N LEU A 7 3.60 10.06 9.11
CA LEU A 7 3.32 8.81 9.82
C LEU A 7 2.94 7.67 8.86
N LYS A 8 2.15 7.95 7.82
CA LYS A 8 1.87 7.00 6.75
C LYS A 8 3.16 6.55 6.05
N GLY A 9 4.04 7.49 5.70
CA GLY A 9 5.33 7.18 5.10
C GLY A 9 6.20 6.28 5.98
N LEU A 10 6.28 6.60 7.27
CA LEU A 10 6.99 5.77 8.24
C LEU A 10 6.39 4.36 8.33
N ALA A 11 5.05 4.25 8.41
CA ALA A 11 4.36 2.97 8.45
C ALA A 11 4.63 2.12 7.21
N ASP A 12 4.62 2.72 6.01
CA ASP A 12 4.97 2.03 4.77
C ASP A 12 6.41 1.51 4.81
N SER A 13 7.36 2.35 5.19
CA SER A 13 8.76 1.92 5.30
C SER A 13 8.94 0.78 6.30
N VAL A 14 8.26 0.82 7.45
CA VAL A 14 8.27 -0.27 8.43
C VAL A 14 7.66 -1.54 7.86
N VAL A 15 6.50 -1.46 7.20
CA VAL A 15 5.87 -2.62 6.54
C VAL A 15 6.78 -3.22 5.48
N GLY A 16 7.44 -2.39 4.67
CA GLY A 16 8.39 -2.86 3.66
C GLY A 16 9.61 -3.55 4.27
N ILE A 17 10.16 -3.03 5.39
CA ILE A 17 11.25 -3.70 6.12
C ILE A 17 10.79 -5.05 6.69
N ILE A 18 9.56 -5.13 7.22
CA ILE A 18 8.98 -6.39 7.69
C ILE A 18 8.81 -7.36 6.52
N LEU A 19 8.34 -6.91 5.36
CA LEU A 19 8.21 -7.76 4.17
C LEU A 19 9.56 -8.27 3.66
N LEU A 20 10.64 -7.49 3.78
CA LEU A 20 12.00 -7.93 3.42
C LEU A 20 12.55 -8.99 4.38
N THR A 21 12.23 -8.90 5.67
CA THR A 21 12.92 -9.69 6.71
C THR A 21 12.08 -10.84 7.25
N LYS A 22 10.77 -10.61 7.44
CA LYS A 22 9.80 -11.54 8.05
C LYS A 22 8.40 -11.34 7.43
N PRO A 23 8.20 -11.63 6.13
CA PRO A 23 6.93 -11.39 5.43
C PRO A 23 5.73 -12.08 6.07
N ALA A 24 5.95 -13.20 6.78
CA ALA A 24 4.91 -13.91 7.54
C ALA A 24 4.14 -13.02 8.52
N ILE A 25 4.78 -11.99 9.10
CA ILE A 25 4.13 -11.06 10.03
C ILE A 25 2.98 -10.31 9.34
N ILE A 26 3.15 -9.93 8.07
CA ILE A 26 2.14 -9.20 7.30
C ILE A 26 1.18 -10.19 6.63
N TYR A 27 1.71 -11.18 5.90
CA TYR A 27 0.91 -12.09 5.08
C TYR A 27 0.03 -13.04 5.89
N HIS A 28 0.42 -13.39 7.11
CA HIS A 28 -0.37 -14.22 8.02
C HIS A 28 -0.92 -13.44 9.22
N SER A 29 -0.94 -12.11 9.15
CA SER A 29 -1.55 -11.25 10.17
C SER A 29 -3.04 -11.58 10.37
N ALA A 30 -3.59 -11.20 11.52
CA ALA A 30 -5.02 -11.37 11.82
C ALA A 30 -5.91 -10.72 10.74
N VAL A 31 -5.52 -9.55 10.22
CA VAL A 31 -6.24 -8.85 9.16
C VAL A 31 -6.19 -9.64 7.85
N ALA A 32 -5.02 -10.13 7.45
CA ALA A 32 -4.88 -10.92 6.22
C ALA A 32 -5.67 -12.24 6.28
N ARG A 33 -5.71 -12.90 7.45
CA ARG A 33 -6.51 -14.10 7.70
C ARG A 33 -8.01 -13.81 7.67
N PHE A 34 -8.45 -12.76 8.37
CA PHE A 34 -9.84 -12.33 8.33
C PHE A 34 -10.29 -12.02 6.90
N LEU A 35 -9.49 -11.28 6.14
CA LEU A 35 -9.80 -10.99 4.75
C LEU A 35 -9.80 -12.25 3.88
N HIS A 36 -8.90 -13.19 4.10
CA HIS A 36 -8.92 -14.50 3.44
C HIS A 36 -10.23 -15.25 3.71
N GLU A 37 -10.64 -15.37 4.97
CA GLU A 37 -11.86 -16.05 5.38
C GLU A 37 -13.12 -15.40 4.79
N ARG A 38 -13.14 -14.06 4.71
CA ARG A 38 -14.31 -13.31 4.23
C ARG A 38 -14.41 -13.18 2.72
N SER A 39 -13.27 -13.14 2.02
CA SER A 39 -13.24 -12.94 0.55
C SER A 39 -12.98 -14.22 -0.24
N GLY A 40 -12.52 -15.29 0.41
CA GLY A 40 -12.03 -16.50 -0.26
C GLY A 40 -10.68 -16.33 -0.99
N LEU A 41 -10.08 -15.13 -0.96
CA LEU A 41 -8.79 -14.87 -1.60
C LEU A 41 -7.67 -15.59 -0.87
N ARG A 42 -6.77 -16.25 -1.62
CA ARG A 42 -5.60 -16.95 -1.07
C ARG A 42 -4.75 -16.08 -0.14
N LEU A 43 -4.21 -16.68 0.92
CA LEU A 43 -3.13 -16.08 1.69
C LEU A 43 -1.84 -16.09 0.84
N PRO A 44 -1.05 -15.00 0.82
CA PRO A 44 0.26 -15.04 0.17
C PRO A 44 1.18 -16.02 0.89
N ASN A 45 2.00 -16.77 0.13
CA ASN A 45 3.01 -17.64 0.71
C ASN A 45 4.18 -16.79 1.25
N PRO A 46 4.44 -16.78 2.58
CA PRO A 46 5.55 -16.01 3.14
C PRO A 46 6.92 -16.64 2.91
N ASN A 47 6.97 -17.91 2.52
CA ASN A 47 8.21 -18.65 2.26
C ASN A 47 8.15 -19.23 0.84
N PRO A 48 8.26 -18.38 -0.21
CA PRO A 48 8.21 -18.84 -1.59
C PRO A 48 9.37 -19.79 -1.90
N SER A 49 9.08 -20.89 -2.61
CA SER A 49 10.08 -21.88 -3.02
C SER A 49 10.77 -21.54 -4.35
N SER A 50 10.18 -20.66 -5.18
CA SER A 50 10.79 -20.22 -6.44
C SER A 50 11.50 -18.88 -6.31
N LEU A 51 12.66 -18.77 -6.98
CA LEU A 51 13.44 -17.52 -7.02
C LEU A 51 12.66 -16.35 -7.64
N GLU A 52 11.81 -16.62 -8.61
CA GLU A 52 10.94 -15.60 -9.23
C GLU A 52 9.96 -15.01 -8.21
N THR A 53 9.29 -15.85 -7.43
CA THR A 53 8.33 -15.38 -6.42
C THR A 53 9.05 -14.64 -5.29
N LEU A 54 10.22 -15.13 -4.87
CA LEU A 54 11.07 -14.45 -3.90
C LEU A 54 11.50 -13.06 -4.40
N GLY A 55 11.98 -12.98 -5.64
CA GLY A 55 12.37 -11.73 -6.28
C GLY A 55 11.21 -10.75 -6.38
N ALA A 56 10.02 -11.22 -6.76
CA ALA A 56 8.82 -10.38 -6.80
C ALA A 56 8.43 -9.85 -5.40
N GLN A 57 8.52 -10.67 -4.35
CA GLN A 57 8.26 -10.22 -2.97
C GLN A 57 9.27 -9.17 -2.51
N HIS A 58 10.56 -9.38 -2.76
CA HIS A 58 11.60 -8.40 -2.44
C HIS A 58 11.40 -7.09 -3.21
N ALA A 59 11.06 -7.16 -4.50
CA ALA A 59 10.79 -5.98 -5.32
C ALA A 59 9.62 -5.15 -4.75
N VAL A 60 8.52 -5.81 -4.36
CA VAL A 60 7.39 -5.14 -3.70
C VAL A 60 7.82 -4.50 -2.38
N ALA A 61 8.60 -5.21 -1.56
CA ALA A 61 9.06 -4.70 -0.28
C ALA A 61 9.95 -3.45 -0.43
N ILE A 62 10.90 -3.48 -1.37
CA ILE A 62 11.76 -2.33 -1.73
C ILE A 62 10.91 -1.14 -2.21
N MET A 63 9.95 -1.40 -3.10
CA MET A 63 9.05 -0.36 -3.62
C MET A 63 8.26 0.31 -2.48
N VAL A 64 7.70 -0.48 -1.56
CA VAL A 64 6.95 0.04 -0.41
C VAL A 64 7.85 0.88 0.51
N ILE A 65 9.12 0.49 0.72
CA ILE A 65 10.09 1.31 1.46
C ILE A 65 10.34 2.63 0.76
N ALA A 66 10.66 2.60 -0.54
CA ALA A 66 10.96 3.79 -1.32
C ALA A 66 9.79 4.78 -1.34
N VAL A 67 8.57 4.28 -1.54
CA VAL A 67 7.34 5.07 -1.46
C VAL A 67 7.15 5.67 -0.07
N GLY A 68 7.38 4.91 1.00
CA GLY A 68 7.31 5.40 2.38
C GLY A 68 8.29 6.53 2.68
N VAL A 69 9.53 6.41 2.21
CA VAL A 69 10.55 7.48 2.32
C VAL A 69 10.11 8.72 1.52
N GLY A 70 9.56 8.51 0.32
CA GLY A 70 8.97 9.58 -0.49
C GLY A 70 7.85 10.32 0.24
N HIS A 71 6.91 9.61 0.88
CA HIS A 71 5.86 10.18 1.72
C HIS A 71 6.44 11.02 2.87
N MET A 72 7.43 10.50 3.60
CA MET A 72 8.08 11.23 4.69
C MET A 72 8.73 12.52 4.19
N ARG A 73 9.41 12.49 3.03
CA ARG A 73 10.03 13.69 2.44
C ARG A 73 8.99 14.70 1.94
N ALA A 74 7.92 14.22 1.30
CA ALA A 74 6.83 15.03 0.76
C ALA A 74 6.02 15.71 1.87
N SER A 75 5.91 15.09 3.05
CA SER A 75 5.21 15.66 4.20
C SER A 75 5.68 17.08 4.60
N ARG A 76 6.92 17.43 4.23
CA ARG A 76 7.53 18.74 4.51
C ARG A 76 7.20 19.81 3.46
N ASN A 77 6.65 19.45 2.31
CA ASN A 77 6.29 20.37 1.23
C ASN A 77 4.84 20.16 0.78
N ARG A 78 3.96 21.16 1.03
CA ARG A 78 2.53 21.07 0.70
C ARG A 78 2.28 20.85 -0.80
N ALA A 79 3.10 21.45 -1.67
CA ALA A 79 2.98 21.29 -3.12
C ALA A 79 3.25 19.86 -3.59
N ALA A 80 3.93 19.04 -2.79
CA ALA A 80 4.20 17.63 -3.09
C ALA A 80 3.05 16.69 -2.67
N LEU A 81 2.04 17.18 -1.93
CA LEU A 81 0.97 16.32 -1.41
C LEU A 81 -0.03 15.85 -2.48
N PRO A 82 -0.52 16.68 -3.42
CA PRO A 82 -1.46 16.22 -4.44
C PRO A 82 -1.01 14.97 -5.23
N PRO A 83 0.21 14.91 -5.81
CA PRO A 83 0.64 13.72 -6.55
C PRO A 83 0.80 12.49 -5.65
N ILE A 84 1.14 12.67 -4.38
CA ILE A 84 1.21 11.59 -3.41
C ILE A 84 -0.18 11.02 -3.10
N VAL A 85 -1.18 11.88 -2.91
CA VAL A 85 -2.56 11.45 -2.70
C VAL A 85 -3.05 10.70 -3.93
N LEU A 86 -2.76 11.22 -5.13
CA LEU A 86 -3.11 10.57 -6.40
C LEU A 86 -2.44 9.19 -6.52
N MET A 87 -1.16 9.08 -6.18
CA MET A 87 -0.43 7.80 -6.21
C MET A 87 -1.09 6.76 -5.30
N ASN A 88 -1.52 7.13 -4.08
CA ASN A 88 -2.23 6.22 -3.19
C ASN A 88 -3.60 5.83 -3.75
N ALA A 89 -4.34 6.78 -4.34
CA ALA A 89 -5.62 6.50 -4.98
C ALA A 89 -5.46 5.54 -6.17
N CYS A 90 -4.46 5.76 -7.03
CA CYS A 90 -4.13 4.87 -8.15
C CYS A 90 -3.75 3.47 -7.66
N TRP A 91 -2.92 3.37 -6.62
CA TRP A 91 -2.57 2.08 -6.02
C TRP A 91 -3.81 1.34 -5.53
N ALA A 92 -4.70 2.03 -4.81
CA ALA A 92 -5.94 1.46 -4.32
C ALA A 92 -6.82 0.96 -5.47
N ILE A 93 -7.03 1.77 -6.51
CA ILE A 93 -7.84 1.43 -7.68
C ILE A 93 -7.25 0.21 -8.41
N LEU A 94 -5.94 0.18 -8.64
CA LEU A 94 -5.30 -0.94 -9.35
C LEU A 94 -5.31 -2.23 -8.52
N ALA A 95 -5.07 -2.15 -7.21
CA ALA A 95 -5.10 -3.30 -6.32
C ALA A 95 -6.52 -3.88 -6.20
N LEU A 96 -7.52 -3.03 -5.92
CA LEU A 96 -8.93 -3.45 -5.83
C LEU A 96 -9.47 -3.89 -7.20
N GLY A 97 -9.07 -3.22 -8.28
CA GLY A 97 -9.37 -3.62 -9.64
C GLY A 97 -8.83 -5.02 -9.95
N THR A 98 -7.61 -5.36 -9.51
CA THR A 98 -7.05 -6.71 -9.65
C THR A 98 -7.87 -7.74 -8.86
N VAL A 99 -8.33 -7.38 -7.66
CA VAL A 99 -9.19 -8.25 -6.84
C VAL A 99 -10.52 -8.53 -7.54
N VAL A 100 -11.14 -7.52 -8.17
CA VAL A 100 -12.45 -7.66 -8.83
C VAL A 100 -12.33 -8.31 -10.21
N LEU A 101 -11.39 -7.85 -11.03
CA LEU A 101 -11.29 -8.24 -12.45
C LEU A 101 -10.47 -9.51 -12.66
N THR A 102 -9.52 -9.79 -11.78
CA THR A 102 -8.61 -10.95 -11.89
C THR A 102 -8.39 -11.65 -10.53
N PRO A 103 -9.46 -12.10 -9.85
CA PRO A 103 -9.38 -12.61 -8.48
C PRO A 103 -8.40 -13.79 -8.31
N HIS A 104 -8.21 -14.62 -9.35
CA HIS A 104 -7.26 -15.73 -9.35
C HIS A 104 -5.78 -15.30 -9.21
N ARG A 105 -5.45 -14.05 -9.57
CA ARG A 105 -4.10 -13.47 -9.37
C ARG A 105 -3.96 -12.77 -8.03
N ALA A 106 -5.08 -12.36 -7.44
CA ALA A 106 -5.12 -11.61 -6.19
C ALA A 106 -4.79 -12.49 -4.96
N THR A 107 -4.52 -11.82 -3.85
CA THR A 107 -4.32 -12.41 -2.53
C THR A 107 -5.06 -11.58 -1.49
N SER A 108 -5.29 -12.12 -0.29
CA SER A 108 -5.84 -11.34 0.81
C SER A 108 -4.96 -10.15 1.19
N ALA A 109 -3.64 -10.24 1.01
CA ALA A 109 -2.73 -9.10 1.20
C ALA A 109 -2.90 -8.03 0.10
N LEU A 110 -3.23 -8.41 -1.14
CA LEU A 110 -3.54 -7.47 -2.21
C LEU A 110 -4.84 -6.69 -1.92
N LEU A 111 -5.86 -7.38 -1.39
CA LEU A 111 -7.07 -6.74 -0.91
C LEU A 111 -6.76 -5.79 0.26
N MET A 112 -5.97 -6.24 1.23
CA MET A 112 -5.56 -5.43 2.38
C MET A 112 -4.82 -4.15 1.95
N THR A 113 -3.85 -4.24 1.03
CA THR A 113 -3.15 -3.05 0.52
C THR A 113 -4.11 -2.12 -0.21
N GLY A 114 -5.02 -2.65 -1.04
CA GLY A 114 -6.02 -1.84 -1.74
C GLY A 114 -6.92 -1.05 -0.78
N LEU A 115 -7.45 -1.72 0.25
CA LEU A 115 -8.26 -1.08 1.30
C LEU A 115 -7.46 -0.04 2.08
N ASN A 116 -6.23 -0.37 2.50
CA ASN A 116 -5.37 0.56 3.23
C ASN A 116 -5.10 1.83 2.40
N HIS A 117 -4.63 1.69 1.16
CA HIS A 117 -4.34 2.86 0.32
C HIS A 117 -5.60 3.67 -0.01
N SER A 118 -6.77 3.02 -0.12
CA SER A 118 -8.04 3.73 -0.29
C SER A 118 -8.31 4.63 0.92
N VAL A 119 -8.31 4.06 2.12
CA VAL A 119 -8.53 4.82 3.38
C VAL A 119 -7.50 5.92 3.53
N PHE A 120 -6.21 5.63 3.36
CA PHE A 120 -5.16 6.63 3.48
C PHE A 120 -5.27 7.73 2.44
N SER A 121 -5.63 7.45 1.19
CA SER A 121 -5.82 8.48 0.17
C SER A 121 -6.95 9.46 0.55
N VAL A 122 -8.08 8.94 1.03
CA VAL A 122 -9.21 9.75 1.50
C VAL A 122 -8.82 10.60 2.70
N VAL A 123 -8.20 9.99 3.72
CA VAL A 123 -7.79 10.74 4.92
C VAL A 123 -6.74 11.79 4.57
N MET A 124 -5.75 11.47 3.73
CA MET A 124 -4.75 12.44 3.30
C MET A 124 -5.36 13.62 2.52
N MET A 125 -6.35 13.35 1.66
CA MET A 125 -7.08 14.40 0.94
C MET A 125 -7.75 15.36 1.93
N LEU A 126 -8.49 14.81 2.90
CA LEU A 126 -9.19 15.56 3.93
C LEU A 126 -8.24 16.35 4.84
N THR A 127 -7.18 15.72 5.36
CA THR A 127 -6.27 16.37 6.32
C THR A 127 -5.32 17.37 5.68
N SER A 128 -5.03 17.23 4.39
CA SER A 128 -4.09 18.12 3.67
C SER A 128 -4.79 19.27 2.94
N GLY A 129 -6.14 19.24 2.87
CA GLY A 129 -6.94 20.18 2.10
C GLY A 129 -6.62 20.13 0.61
N VAL A 130 -6.25 18.95 0.10
CA VAL A 130 -5.98 18.73 -1.32
C VAL A 130 -7.32 18.53 -2.03
N SER A 131 -7.58 19.28 -3.09
CA SER A 131 -8.78 19.08 -3.91
C SER A 131 -8.54 18.00 -4.96
N PHE A 132 -9.63 17.36 -5.41
CA PHE A 132 -9.55 16.37 -6.51
C PHE A 132 -8.97 16.97 -7.80
N ARG A 133 -9.32 18.21 -8.16
CA ARG A 133 -8.72 18.91 -9.31
C ARG A 133 -7.23 19.14 -9.11
N GLY A 134 -6.83 19.56 -7.92
CA GLY A 134 -5.42 19.75 -7.56
C GLY A 134 -4.60 18.45 -7.62
N MET A 135 -5.21 17.29 -7.34
CA MET A 135 -4.55 15.98 -7.55
C MET A 135 -4.25 15.71 -9.03
N LEU A 136 -5.11 16.18 -9.92
CA LEU A 136 -4.97 16.02 -11.38
C LEU A 136 -4.13 17.12 -12.03
N GLY A 137 -3.67 18.12 -11.26
CA GLY A 137 -2.95 19.28 -11.80
C GLY A 137 -3.85 20.27 -12.55
N LEU A 138 -5.15 20.28 -12.24
CA LEU A 138 -6.19 21.13 -12.84
C LEU A 138 -6.64 22.26 -11.91
#